data_AF-A0A4P9WT03-F1
#
_entry.id   AF-A0A4P9WT03-F1
#
_cell.length_a   1.000
_cell.length_b   1.000
_cell.length_c   1.000
_cell.angle_alpha   90.00
_cell.angle_beta   90.00
_cell.angle_gamma   90.00
#
_symmetry.space_group_name_H-M   'P 1'
#
loop_
_entity.id
_entity.type
_entity.pdbx_description
1 polymer ?
#
loop_
_entity_poly.entity_id
_entity_poly.type
_entity_poly.pdbx_seq_one_letter_code
_entity_poly.pdbx_strand_id
1 'polypeptide(L)'
;MPPKKPEGTKKKKKENERELALARARAEEEARLLEIRLEQEREAQEARDAEILAQKLSKQYEEHELARQERRTAEEMNALALVKQLEAIHEDKMWQHFKNCERLPFVYNWSDINAFCEEWKSSTAVQDALDANDTSLAAFGVQLKDFLAILRTVSDELNMTYLTNQKQTMLQLRDRLQPLQTRFRLMLDQLTYTVGQRPNLFQEPGVENLTFQRALLPPDEFRLAFWVNLTKNPRIPLAVPHRERRRGPGAVDGA
;
A
#
# COMPACT_ATOMS: atom_id res chain seq x y z
N MET A 1 116.19 54.97 41.35
CA MET A 1 114.90 54.30 41.65
C MET A 1 113.85 54.77 40.64
N PRO A 2 113.20 53.90 39.86
CA PRO A 2 112.17 54.30 38.89
C PRO A 2 110.75 54.25 39.51
N PRO A 3 109.79 55.10 39.06
CA PRO A 3 108.48 55.21 39.69
C PRO A 3 107.52 54.10 39.25
N LYS A 4 106.73 53.61 40.22
CA LYS A 4 105.74 52.53 40.08
C LYS A 4 104.61 52.91 39.12
N LYS A 5 104.22 51.97 38.24
CA LYS A 5 103.02 52.07 37.39
C LYS A 5 101.75 52.15 38.27
N PRO A 6 100.76 53.00 37.93
CA PRO A 6 99.50 53.05 38.68
C PRO A 6 98.63 51.84 38.35
N GLU A 7 98.35 51.01 39.35
CA GLU A 7 97.50 49.80 39.32
C GLU A 7 95.99 50.07 39.07
N GLY A 8 95.59 51.29 38.70
CA GLY A 8 94.18 51.71 38.71
C GLY A 8 93.37 51.44 37.44
N THR A 9 93.99 51.31 36.27
CA THR A 9 93.26 51.34 34.97
C THR A 9 92.64 50.01 34.55
N LYS A 10 93.15 48.85 35.03
CA LYS A 10 92.56 47.53 34.74
C LYS A 10 91.30 47.22 35.55
N LYS A 11 91.15 47.80 36.75
CA LYS A 11 89.96 47.60 37.60
C LYS A 11 88.72 48.31 37.03
N LYS A 12 88.85 49.59 36.63
CA LYS A 12 87.73 50.37 36.04
C LYS A 12 87.16 49.78 34.75
N LYS A 13 88.00 49.20 33.87
CA LYS A 13 87.53 48.58 32.61
C LYS A 13 86.73 47.29 32.86
N LYS A 14 87.15 46.50 33.85
CA LYS A 14 86.50 45.25 34.26
C LYS A 14 85.19 45.50 35.02
N GLU A 15 85.10 46.64 35.71
CA GLU A 15 83.89 47.12 36.39
C GLU A 15 82.87 47.64 35.39
N ASN A 16 83.28 48.43 34.39
CA ASN A 16 82.43 48.85 33.27
C ASN A 16 81.90 47.66 32.43
N GLU A 17 82.74 46.66 32.15
CA GLU A 17 82.28 45.44 31.44
C GLU A 17 81.26 44.63 32.25
N ARG A 18 81.39 44.62 33.58
CA ARG A 18 80.43 43.97 34.49
C ARG A 18 79.11 44.73 34.55
N GLU A 19 79.14 46.06 34.61
CA GLU A 19 77.93 46.88 34.54
C GLU A 19 77.23 46.76 33.19
N LEU A 20 77.98 46.70 32.09
CA LEU A 20 77.42 46.51 30.74
C LEU A 20 76.83 45.11 30.56
N ALA A 21 77.45 44.08 31.15
CA ALA A 21 76.91 42.73 31.17
C ALA A 21 75.65 42.60 32.04
N LEU A 22 75.61 43.27 33.21
CA LEU A 22 74.41 43.35 34.05
C LEU A 22 73.27 44.12 33.38
N ALA A 23 73.58 45.20 32.67
CA ALA A 23 72.60 45.96 31.89
C ALA A 23 72.02 45.13 30.73
N ARG A 24 72.86 44.34 30.04
CA ARG A 24 72.40 43.40 29.00
C ARG A 24 71.55 42.28 29.56
N ALA A 25 71.93 41.71 30.71
CA ALA A 25 71.13 40.69 31.39
C ALA A 25 69.75 41.22 31.81
N ARG A 26 69.68 42.44 32.34
CA ARG A 26 68.40 43.09 32.67
C ARG A 26 67.55 43.37 31.42
N ALA A 27 68.15 43.85 30.34
CA ALA A 27 67.44 44.09 29.09
C ALA A 27 66.94 42.78 28.46
N GLU A 28 67.68 41.68 28.58
CA GLU A 28 67.24 40.36 28.10
C GLU A 28 66.12 39.78 28.97
N GLU A 29 66.18 39.94 30.29
CA GLU A 29 65.07 39.57 31.20
C GLU A 29 63.81 40.40 30.94
N GLU A 30 63.94 41.72 30.73
CA GLU A 30 62.83 42.60 30.37
C GLU A 30 62.23 42.24 29.00
N ALA A 31 63.07 41.89 28.02
CA ALA A 31 62.62 41.45 26.71
C ALA A 31 61.82 40.13 26.78
N ARG A 32 62.29 39.15 27.58
CA ARG A 32 61.56 37.89 27.81
C ARG A 32 60.23 38.11 28.52
N LEU A 33 60.20 39.00 29.51
CA LEU A 33 58.95 39.34 30.21
C LEU A 33 57.94 40.04 29.28
N LEU A 34 58.42 40.88 28.35
CA LEU A 34 57.58 41.50 27.32
C LEU A 34 57.04 40.48 26.32
N GLU A 35 57.88 39.53 25.88
CA GLU A 35 57.48 38.45 24.97
C GLU A 35 56.39 37.57 25.59
N ILE A 36 56.57 37.16 26.85
CA ILE A 36 55.56 36.40 27.61
C ILE A 36 54.25 37.18 27.73
N ARG A 37 54.31 38.50 28.00
CA ARG A 37 53.10 39.34 28.08
C ARG A 37 52.38 39.45 26.76
N LEU A 38 53.12 39.66 25.67
CA LEU A 38 52.55 39.73 24.32
C LEU A 38 51.90 38.40 23.92
N GLU A 39 52.53 37.28 24.29
CA GLU A 39 51.98 35.95 24.03
C GLU A 39 50.70 35.70 24.84
N GLN A 40 50.68 36.06 26.12
CA GLN A 40 49.47 36.01 26.96
C GLN A 40 48.35 36.92 26.46
N GLU A 41 48.67 38.13 25.97
CA GLU A 41 47.67 39.03 25.38
C GLU A 41 47.09 38.47 24.08
N ARG A 42 47.92 37.82 23.24
CA ARG A 42 47.45 37.15 22.03
C ARG A 42 46.56 35.96 22.33
N GLU A 43 46.96 35.09 23.25
CA GLU A 43 46.15 33.96 23.69
C GLU A 43 44.81 34.42 24.30
N ALA A 44 44.83 35.48 25.11
CA ALA A 44 43.61 36.05 25.68
C ALA A 44 42.69 36.65 24.61
N GLN A 45 43.25 37.24 23.55
CA GLN A 45 42.48 37.76 22.42
C GLN A 45 41.90 36.64 21.57
N GLU A 46 42.69 35.62 21.24
CA GLU A 46 42.24 34.42 20.50
C GLU A 46 41.15 33.66 21.27
N ALA A 47 41.25 33.57 22.60
CA ALA A 47 40.23 32.97 23.45
C ALA A 47 38.91 33.76 23.41
N ARG A 48 38.97 35.09 23.45
CA ARG A 48 37.78 35.96 23.33
C ARG A 48 37.12 35.82 21.96
N ASP A 49 37.92 35.81 20.89
CA ASP A 49 37.41 35.68 19.53
C ASP A 49 36.79 34.28 19.31
N ALA A 50 37.41 33.23 19.87
CA ALA A 50 36.86 31.87 19.86
C ALA A 50 35.54 31.78 20.64
N GLU A 51 35.42 32.43 21.79
CA GLU A 51 34.18 32.47 22.57
C GLU A 51 33.06 33.18 21.80
N ILE A 52 33.35 34.32 21.18
CA ILE A 52 32.39 35.04 20.34
C ILE A 52 31.93 34.18 19.16
N LEU A 53 32.85 33.46 18.52
CA LEU A 53 32.55 32.60 17.38
C LEU A 53 31.71 31.38 17.81
N ALA A 54 32.03 30.77 18.96
CA ALA A 54 31.25 29.69 19.55
C ALA A 54 29.82 30.14 19.89
N GLN A 55 29.65 31.33 20.48
CA GLN A 55 28.32 31.89 20.76
C GLN A 55 27.51 32.13 19.49
N LYS A 56 28.14 32.64 18.41
CA LYS A 56 27.47 32.82 17.11
C LYS A 56 27.02 31.49 16.50
N LEU A 57 27.88 30.48 16.52
CA LEU A 57 27.56 29.14 16.01
C LEU A 57 26.46 28.46 16.82
N SER A 58 26.48 28.61 18.15
CA SER A 58 25.41 28.09 19.03
C SER A 58 24.06 28.69 18.65
N LYS A 59 23.99 30.02 18.49
CA LYS A 59 22.75 30.70 18.09
C LYS A 59 22.26 30.24 16.73
N GLN A 60 23.14 30.10 15.73
CA GLN A 60 22.76 29.60 14.41
C GLN A 60 22.24 28.16 14.46
N TYR A 61 22.84 27.32 15.30
CA TYR A 61 22.38 25.94 15.47
C TYR A 61 20.98 25.89 16.10
N GLU A 62 20.75 26.68 17.15
CA GLU A 62 19.43 26.81 17.80
C GLU A 62 18.36 27.32 16.83
N GLU A 63 18.67 28.35 16.03
CA GLU A 63 17.76 28.88 14.99
C GLU A 63 17.43 27.82 13.93
N HIS A 64 18.42 27.04 13.50
CA HIS A 64 18.22 25.96 12.53
C HIS A 64 17.40 24.80 13.10
N GLU A 65 17.62 24.44 14.36
CA GLU A 65 16.82 23.42 15.04
C GLU A 65 15.37 23.87 15.20
N LEU A 66 15.16 25.13 15.63
CA LEU A 66 13.82 25.72 15.75
C LEU A 66 13.11 25.71 14.39
N ALA A 67 13.76 26.19 13.33
CA ALA A 67 13.21 26.18 11.98
C ALA A 67 12.91 24.75 11.47
N ARG A 68 13.73 23.76 11.84
CA ARG A 68 13.48 22.35 11.51
C ARG A 68 12.27 21.80 12.27
N GLN A 69 12.12 22.13 13.54
CA GLN A 69 10.95 21.74 14.34
C GLN A 69 9.67 22.41 13.83
N GLU A 70 9.72 23.70 13.49
CA GLU A 70 8.60 24.42 12.87
C GLU A 70 8.20 23.82 11.52
N ARG A 71 9.16 23.43 10.68
CA ARG A 71 8.86 22.73 9.43
C ARG A 71 8.21 21.37 9.67
N ARG A 72 8.74 20.56 10.60
CA ARG A 72 8.13 19.26 10.93
C ARG A 72 6.71 19.41 11.44
N THR A 73 6.48 20.34 12.37
CA THR A 73 5.14 20.60 12.90
C THR A 73 4.21 21.13 11.81
N ALA A 74 4.67 22.00 10.92
CA ALA A 74 3.89 22.45 9.77
C ALA A 74 3.56 21.31 8.79
N GLU A 75 4.52 20.43 8.50
CA GLU A 75 4.33 19.23 7.68
C GLU A 75 3.32 18.26 8.31
N GLU A 76 3.42 18.02 9.61
CA GLU A 76 2.47 17.19 10.38
C GLU A 76 1.05 17.79 10.37
N MET A 77 0.94 19.11 10.58
CA MET A 77 -0.34 19.82 10.53
C MET A 77 -0.96 19.80 9.13
N ASN A 78 -0.15 19.96 8.09
CA ASN A 78 -0.59 19.83 6.70
C ASN A 78 -1.03 18.40 6.38
N ALA A 79 -0.29 17.38 6.85
CA ALA A 79 -0.68 15.98 6.68
C ALA A 79 -2.01 15.69 7.39
N LEU A 80 -2.20 16.19 8.62
CA LEU A 80 -3.46 16.07 9.35
C LEU A 80 -4.62 16.79 8.63
N ALA A 81 -4.38 17.98 8.07
CA ALA A 81 -5.37 18.70 7.29
C ALA A 81 -5.77 17.93 6.03
N LEU A 82 -4.79 17.32 5.34
CA LEU A 82 -5.04 16.49 4.18
C LEU A 82 -5.88 15.25 4.53
N VAL A 83 -5.55 14.57 5.64
CA VAL A 83 -6.33 13.43 6.13
C VAL A 83 -7.78 13.83 6.38
N LYS A 84 -8.01 14.95 7.08
CA LYS A 84 -9.37 15.46 7.32
C LYS A 84 -10.13 15.80 6.03
N GLN A 85 -9.46 16.35 5.02
CA GLN A 85 -10.07 16.61 3.72
C GLN A 85 -10.46 15.32 3.01
N LEU A 86 -9.60 14.28 3.06
CA LEU A 86 -9.91 12.98 2.47
C LEU A 86 -11.08 12.30 3.19
N GLU A 87 -11.15 12.40 4.51
CA GLU A 87 -12.30 11.94 5.32
C GLU A 87 -13.59 12.66 4.92
N ALA A 88 -13.57 13.98 4.75
CA ALA A 88 -14.74 14.74 4.33
C ALA A 88 -15.22 14.36 2.91
N ILE A 89 -14.30 14.16 1.97
CA ILE A 89 -14.62 13.66 0.62
C ILE A 89 -15.24 12.25 0.70
N HIS A 90 -14.71 11.42 1.59
CA HIS A 90 -15.23 10.08 1.82
C HIS A 90 -16.66 10.09 2.37
N GLU A 91 -16.91 10.91 3.38
CA GLU A 91 -18.25 11.11 3.94
C GLU A 91 -19.24 11.63 2.89
N ASP A 92 -18.83 12.59 2.06
CA ASP A 92 -19.70 13.10 0.99
C ASP A 92 -20.06 12.00 -0.02
N LYS A 93 -19.11 11.14 -0.41
CA LYS A 93 -19.39 9.98 -1.28
C LYS A 93 -20.38 9.01 -0.64
N MET A 94 -20.24 8.74 0.67
CA MET A 94 -21.21 7.90 1.40
C MET A 94 -22.60 8.53 1.36
N TRP A 95 -22.71 9.82 1.66
CA TRP A 95 -23.98 10.53 1.63
C TRP A 95 -24.62 10.55 0.24
N GLN A 96 -23.83 10.73 -0.81
CA GLN A 96 -24.31 10.66 -2.19
C GLN A 96 -24.84 9.27 -2.53
N HIS A 97 -24.12 8.22 -2.15
CA HIS A 97 -24.55 6.83 -2.34
C HIS A 97 -25.91 6.56 -1.69
N PHE A 98 -26.08 6.97 -0.42
CA PHE A 98 -27.37 6.84 0.29
C PHE A 98 -28.48 7.69 -0.34
N LYS A 99 -28.17 8.93 -0.73
CA LYS A 99 -29.12 9.86 -1.36
C LYS A 99 -29.63 9.34 -2.71
N ASN A 100 -28.75 8.69 -3.48
CA ASN A 100 -29.09 8.10 -4.77
C ASN A 100 -29.79 6.74 -4.62
N CYS A 101 -29.90 6.21 -3.40
CA CYS A 101 -30.41 4.88 -3.11
C CYS A 101 -29.76 3.82 -4.00
N GLU A 102 -28.44 3.91 -4.16
CA GLU A 102 -27.68 2.94 -4.94
C GLU A 102 -27.85 1.55 -4.33
N ARG A 103 -28.18 0.56 -5.18
CA ARG A 103 -28.50 -0.80 -4.74
C ARG A 103 -27.27 -1.62 -4.36
N LEU A 104 -26.12 -1.31 -4.94
CA LEU A 104 -24.88 -2.04 -4.69
C LEU A 104 -24.32 -1.64 -3.32
N PRO A 105 -23.70 -2.55 -2.57
CA PRO A 105 -23.10 -2.22 -1.29
C PRO A 105 -21.95 -1.24 -1.48
N PHE A 106 -21.84 -0.27 -0.56
CA PHE A 106 -20.72 0.65 -0.57
C PHE A 106 -19.43 -0.07 -0.19
N VAL A 107 -18.42 -0.01 -1.06
CA VAL A 107 -17.23 -0.87 -0.92
C VAL A 107 -16.38 -0.59 0.32
N TYR A 108 -16.50 0.61 0.86
CA TYR A 108 -15.83 0.98 2.11
C TYR A 108 -16.63 0.57 3.37
N ASN A 109 -17.91 0.21 3.22
CA ASN A 109 -18.71 -0.34 4.30
C ASN A 109 -18.82 -1.87 4.17
N TRP A 110 -17.94 -2.57 4.88
CA TRP A 110 -17.91 -4.04 4.84
C TRP A 110 -19.17 -4.70 5.41
N SER A 111 -19.88 -4.02 6.31
CA SER A 111 -21.18 -4.51 6.80
C SER A 111 -22.17 -4.66 5.66
N ASP A 112 -22.17 -3.70 4.73
CA ASP A 112 -23.06 -3.71 3.56
C ASP A 112 -22.67 -4.82 2.59
N ILE A 113 -21.36 -5.02 2.37
CA ILE A 113 -20.89 -6.13 1.53
C ILE A 113 -21.23 -7.49 2.15
N ASN A 114 -21.09 -7.64 3.47
CA ASN A 114 -21.49 -8.87 4.15
C ASN A 114 -23.00 -9.10 4.05
N ALA A 115 -23.80 -8.07 4.30
CA ALA A 115 -25.26 -8.14 4.15
C ALA A 115 -25.65 -8.55 2.72
N PHE A 116 -24.99 -7.94 1.72
CA PHE A 116 -25.15 -8.31 0.31
C PHE A 116 -24.76 -9.77 0.05
N CYS A 117 -23.65 -10.25 0.61
CA CYS A 117 -23.23 -11.64 0.49
C CYS A 117 -24.22 -12.62 1.16
N GLU A 118 -24.82 -12.24 2.30
CA GLU A 118 -25.84 -13.04 3.00
C GLU A 118 -27.17 -13.06 2.23
N GLU A 119 -27.64 -11.93 1.71
CA GLU A 119 -28.82 -11.87 0.82
C GLU A 119 -28.60 -12.76 -0.41
N TRP A 120 -27.38 -12.78 -0.91
CA TRP A 120 -27.03 -13.68 -1.99
C TRP A 120 -27.00 -15.13 -1.57
N LYS A 121 -26.55 -15.48 -0.36
CA LYS A 121 -26.58 -16.86 0.13
C LYS A 121 -27.99 -17.43 0.14
N SER A 122 -28.99 -16.61 0.45
CA SER A 122 -30.41 -17.00 0.41
C SER A 122 -31.04 -16.88 -0.98
N SER A 123 -30.32 -16.39 -2.00
CA SER A 123 -30.83 -16.30 -3.37
C SER A 123 -31.20 -17.66 -3.95
N THR A 124 -32.44 -17.78 -4.39
CA THR A 124 -33.00 -18.91 -5.13
C THR A 124 -33.04 -18.68 -6.64
N ALA A 125 -32.48 -17.56 -7.14
CA ALA A 125 -32.67 -17.11 -8.53
C ALA A 125 -32.32 -18.17 -9.60
N VAL A 126 -31.30 -18.99 -9.36
CA VAL A 126 -30.94 -20.10 -10.26
C VAL A 126 -31.99 -21.20 -10.25
N GLN A 127 -32.49 -21.55 -9.06
CA GLN A 127 -33.49 -22.59 -8.87
C GLN A 127 -34.85 -22.14 -9.42
N ASP A 128 -35.25 -20.89 -9.13
CA ASP A 128 -36.51 -20.31 -9.60
C ASP A 128 -36.57 -20.21 -11.12
N ALA A 129 -35.47 -19.80 -11.77
CA ALA A 129 -35.38 -19.79 -13.23
C ALA A 129 -35.57 -21.20 -13.81
N LEU A 130 -35.01 -22.21 -13.16
CA LEU A 130 -35.15 -23.59 -13.60
C LEU A 130 -36.54 -24.16 -13.38
N ASP A 131 -37.18 -23.87 -12.26
CA ASP A 131 -38.56 -24.28 -12.01
C ASP A 131 -39.55 -23.60 -12.95
N ALA A 132 -39.23 -22.40 -13.44
CA ALA A 132 -39.93 -21.72 -14.53
C ALA A 132 -39.56 -22.22 -15.95
N ASN A 133 -38.62 -23.17 -16.09
CA ASN A 133 -38.01 -23.59 -17.36
C ASN A 133 -37.40 -22.43 -18.18
N ASP A 134 -36.95 -21.37 -17.50
CA ASP A 134 -36.25 -20.25 -18.12
C ASP A 134 -34.81 -20.65 -18.47
N THR A 135 -34.58 -20.92 -19.76
CA THR A 135 -33.23 -21.24 -20.26
C THR A 135 -32.35 -20.00 -20.40
N SER A 136 -32.93 -18.79 -20.37
CA SER A 136 -32.19 -17.52 -20.53
C SER A 136 -31.32 -17.20 -19.33
N LEU A 137 -31.69 -17.67 -18.13
CA LEU A 137 -31.00 -17.40 -16.87
C LEU A 137 -30.83 -15.89 -16.62
N ALA A 138 -31.75 -15.06 -17.11
CA ALA A 138 -31.65 -13.61 -17.03
C ALA A 138 -31.53 -13.09 -15.59
N ALA A 139 -32.28 -13.69 -14.66
CA ALA A 139 -32.22 -13.35 -13.24
C ALA A 139 -30.83 -13.61 -12.62
N PHE A 140 -30.18 -14.71 -13.04
CA PHE A 140 -28.80 -14.99 -12.64
C PHE A 140 -27.81 -14.00 -13.28
N GLY A 141 -28.03 -13.62 -14.54
CA GLY A 141 -27.23 -12.59 -15.23
C GLY A 141 -27.25 -11.26 -14.48
N VAL A 142 -28.41 -10.81 -14.01
CA VAL A 142 -28.53 -9.57 -13.20
C VAL A 142 -27.72 -9.67 -11.91
N GLN A 143 -27.83 -10.78 -11.17
CA GLN A 143 -27.03 -11.00 -9.98
C GLN A 143 -25.54 -10.94 -10.33
N LEU A 144 -25.12 -11.74 -11.30
CA LEU A 144 -23.73 -11.80 -11.74
C LEU A 144 -23.12 -10.43 -12.06
N LYS A 145 -23.89 -9.53 -12.71
CA LYS A 145 -23.47 -8.15 -12.98
C LYS A 145 -23.15 -7.37 -11.71
N ASP A 146 -24.03 -7.44 -10.73
CA ASP A 146 -23.87 -6.74 -9.45
C ASP A 146 -22.60 -7.19 -8.72
N PHE A 147 -22.32 -8.50 -8.76
CA PHE A 147 -21.10 -9.05 -8.18
C PHE A 147 -19.82 -8.65 -8.92
N LEU A 148 -19.83 -8.68 -10.25
CA LEU A 148 -18.69 -8.23 -11.04
C LEU A 148 -18.40 -6.74 -10.81
N ALA A 149 -19.45 -5.92 -10.63
CA ALA A 149 -19.30 -4.52 -10.26
C ALA A 149 -18.60 -4.36 -8.91
N ILE A 150 -19.04 -5.09 -7.88
CA ILE A 150 -18.41 -5.06 -6.54
C ILE A 150 -16.95 -5.53 -6.61
N LEU A 151 -16.67 -6.64 -7.29
CA LEU A 151 -15.31 -7.13 -7.46
C LEU A 151 -14.40 -6.12 -8.15
N ARG A 152 -14.91 -5.44 -9.18
CA ARG A 152 -14.15 -4.40 -9.89
C ARG A 152 -13.82 -3.26 -8.95
N THR A 153 -14.78 -2.76 -8.18
CA THR A 153 -14.54 -1.67 -7.23
C THR A 153 -13.55 -2.07 -6.13
N VAL A 154 -13.63 -3.29 -5.60
CA VAL A 154 -12.64 -3.79 -4.62
C VAL A 154 -11.25 -3.93 -5.25
N SER A 155 -11.17 -4.37 -6.51
CA SER A 155 -9.91 -4.49 -7.25
C SER A 155 -9.27 -3.12 -7.52
N ASP A 156 -10.07 -2.13 -7.91
CA ASP A 156 -9.59 -0.76 -8.14
C ASP A 156 -9.05 -0.14 -6.84
N GLU A 157 -9.73 -0.38 -5.72
CA GLU A 157 -9.27 0.07 -4.40
C GLU A 157 -7.97 -0.63 -3.94
N LEU A 158 -7.84 -1.93 -4.21
CA LEU A 158 -6.60 -2.65 -3.96
C LEU A 158 -5.43 -2.09 -4.77
N ASN A 159 -5.66 -1.73 -6.03
CA ASN A 159 -4.64 -1.09 -6.86
C ASN A 159 -4.25 0.29 -6.28
N MET A 160 -5.21 1.07 -5.80
CA MET A 160 -4.94 2.35 -5.14
C MET A 160 -4.16 2.20 -3.82
N THR A 161 -4.51 1.22 -2.99
CA THR A 161 -3.77 0.94 -1.74
C THR A 161 -2.35 0.41 -1.97
N TYR A 162 -2.11 -0.27 -3.10
CA TYR A 162 -0.77 -0.64 -3.54
C TYR A 162 0.06 0.59 -3.89
N LEU A 163 -0.53 1.56 -4.61
CA LEU A 163 0.14 2.81 -4.98
C LEU A 163 0.45 3.70 -3.77
N THR A 164 -0.39 3.67 -2.72
CA THR A 164 -0.19 4.45 -1.48
C THR A 164 0.61 3.70 -0.40
N ASN A 165 1.07 2.48 -0.70
CA ASN A 165 1.93 1.65 0.15
C ASN A 165 1.35 1.35 1.56
N GLN A 166 0.01 1.32 1.68
CA GLN A 166 -0.70 1.06 2.94
C GLN A 166 -0.85 -0.46 3.19
N LYS A 167 0.19 -1.09 3.72
CA LYS A 167 0.24 -2.57 3.92
C LYS A 167 -0.90 -3.13 4.78
N GLN A 168 -1.32 -2.44 5.84
CA GLN A 168 -2.41 -2.90 6.71
C GLN A 168 -3.76 -2.90 5.98
N THR A 169 -4.07 -1.81 5.27
CA THR A 169 -5.29 -1.69 4.46
C THR A 169 -5.34 -2.76 3.38
N MET A 170 -4.21 -3.07 2.75
CA MET A 170 -4.10 -4.13 1.73
C MET A 170 -4.39 -5.52 2.29
N LEU A 171 -3.84 -5.87 3.46
CA LEU A 171 -4.14 -7.15 4.12
C LEU A 171 -5.61 -7.26 4.49
N GLN A 172 -6.19 -6.19 5.05
CA GLN A 172 -7.62 -6.16 5.37
C GLN A 172 -8.49 -6.33 4.12
N LEU A 173 -8.17 -5.65 3.02
CA LEU A 173 -8.90 -5.79 1.75
C LEU A 173 -8.77 -7.19 1.17
N ARG A 174 -7.60 -7.82 1.30
CA ARG A 174 -7.38 -9.20 0.85
C ARG A 174 -8.22 -10.21 1.64
N ASP A 175 -8.22 -10.10 2.97
CA ASP A 175 -9.04 -10.97 3.83
C ASP A 175 -10.54 -10.76 3.55
N ARG A 176 -10.92 -9.53 3.20
CA ARG A 176 -12.29 -9.17 2.78
C ARG A 176 -12.65 -9.70 1.39
N LEU A 177 -11.71 -9.87 0.45
CA LEU A 177 -12.00 -10.46 -0.87
C LEU A 177 -12.37 -11.94 -0.82
N GLN A 178 -11.84 -12.68 0.16
CA GLN A 178 -11.99 -14.14 0.22
C GLN A 178 -13.47 -14.58 0.33
N PRO A 179 -14.33 -13.98 1.18
CA PRO A 179 -15.76 -14.24 1.20
C PRO A 179 -16.46 -14.04 -0.15
N LEU A 180 -16.16 -12.96 -0.87
CA LEU A 180 -16.72 -12.66 -2.19
C LEU A 180 -16.35 -13.74 -3.21
N GLN A 181 -15.07 -14.11 -3.27
CA GLN A 181 -14.59 -15.18 -4.16
C GLN A 181 -15.22 -16.54 -3.83
N THR A 182 -15.35 -16.85 -2.54
CA THR A 182 -15.99 -18.09 -2.08
C THR A 182 -17.45 -18.12 -2.51
N ARG A 183 -18.18 -17.01 -2.34
CA ARG A 183 -19.58 -16.92 -2.74
C ARG A 183 -19.76 -17.08 -4.25
N PHE A 184 -18.93 -16.42 -5.04
CA PHE A 184 -18.95 -16.54 -6.50
C PHE A 184 -18.79 -17.97 -6.96
N ARG A 185 -17.80 -18.67 -6.40
CA ARG A 185 -17.55 -20.07 -6.72
C ARG A 185 -18.75 -20.94 -6.37
N LEU A 186 -19.34 -20.75 -5.18
CA LEU A 186 -20.55 -21.48 -4.78
C LEU A 186 -21.72 -21.25 -5.75
N MET A 187 -21.91 -20.03 -6.24
CA MET A 187 -22.95 -19.77 -7.23
C MET A 187 -22.69 -20.45 -8.57
N LEU A 188 -21.44 -20.46 -9.05
CA LEU A 188 -21.07 -21.19 -10.27
C LEU A 188 -21.26 -22.70 -10.10
N ASP A 189 -20.91 -23.24 -8.93
CA ASP A 189 -21.13 -24.63 -8.59
C ASP A 189 -22.63 -24.97 -8.54
N GLN A 190 -23.46 -24.10 -7.95
CA GLN A 190 -24.92 -24.24 -7.98
C GLN A 190 -25.45 -24.23 -9.40
N LEU A 191 -25.05 -23.25 -10.21
CA LEU A 191 -25.50 -23.15 -11.60
C LEU A 191 -25.13 -24.37 -12.44
N THR A 192 -23.88 -24.82 -12.35
CA THR A 192 -23.41 -26.00 -13.08
C THR A 192 -24.12 -27.27 -12.62
N TYR A 193 -24.39 -27.39 -11.31
CA TYR A 193 -25.17 -28.48 -10.76
C TYR A 193 -26.61 -28.48 -11.30
N THR A 194 -27.30 -27.35 -11.24
CA THR A 194 -28.72 -27.30 -11.60
C THR A 194 -28.95 -27.40 -13.12
N VAL A 195 -28.06 -26.85 -13.94
CA VAL A 195 -28.07 -27.12 -15.40
C VAL A 195 -27.79 -28.61 -15.67
N GLY A 196 -26.87 -29.22 -14.92
CA GLY A 196 -26.56 -30.65 -15.03
C GLY A 196 -27.72 -31.58 -14.60
N GLN A 197 -28.64 -31.13 -13.76
CA GLN A 197 -29.84 -31.89 -13.39
C GLN A 197 -30.88 -31.96 -14.51
N ARG A 198 -30.97 -30.92 -15.35
CA ARG A 198 -31.94 -30.84 -16.46
C ARG A 198 -31.23 -30.62 -17.81
N PRO A 199 -30.32 -31.51 -18.22
CA PRO A 199 -29.50 -31.30 -19.42
C PRO A 199 -30.36 -31.13 -20.68
N ASN A 200 -31.50 -31.80 -20.75
CA ASN A 200 -32.44 -31.75 -21.87
C ASN A 200 -32.99 -30.33 -22.16
N LEU A 201 -33.04 -29.45 -21.16
CA LEU A 201 -33.51 -28.07 -21.34
C LEU A 201 -32.44 -27.17 -22.00
N PHE A 202 -31.18 -27.57 -21.93
CA PHE A 202 -30.03 -26.76 -22.32
C PHE A 202 -29.22 -27.38 -23.46
N GLN A 203 -29.44 -28.65 -23.77
CA GLN A 203 -28.78 -29.38 -24.84
C GLN A 203 -29.34 -28.97 -26.20
N GLU A 204 -28.45 -28.63 -27.12
CA GLU A 204 -28.84 -28.43 -28.51
C GLU A 204 -29.24 -29.77 -29.15
N PRO A 205 -30.32 -29.80 -29.95
CA PRO A 205 -30.75 -31.01 -30.64
C PRO A 205 -29.62 -31.60 -31.51
N GLY A 206 -29.33 -32.89 -31.35
CA GLY A 206 -28.35 -33.61 -32.18
C GLY A 206 -26.91 -33.62 -31.68
N VAL A 207 -26.62 -33.01 -30.51
CA VAL A 207 -25.27 -33.04 -29.89
C VAL A 207 -25.26 -34.02 -28.73
N GLU A 208 -24.37 -35.03 -28.71
CA GLU A 208 -24.33 -36.05 -27.63
C GLU A 208 -23.77 -35.52 -26.28
N ASN A 209 -22.97 -34.45 -26.33
CA ASN A 209 -22.43 -33.78 -25.15
C ASN A 209 -23.23 -32.53 -24.83
N LEU A 210 -23.41 -32.24 -23.54
CA LEU A 210 -23.96 -30.95 -23.13
C LEU A 210 -22.87 -29.90 -23.32
N THR A 211 -23.01 -29.12 -24.37
CA THR A 211 -22.19 -27.93 -24.60
C THR A 211 -23.05 -26.74 -24.22
N PHE A 212 -22.89 -26.24 -23.00
CA PHE A 212 -23.58 -25.04 -22.57
C PHE A 212 -22.68 -23.86 -22.86
N GLN A 213 -23.11 -22.96 -23.74
CA GLN A 213 -22.46 -21.67 -23.96
C GLN A 213 -23.54 -20.59 -24.05
N ARG A 214 -23.60 -19.70 -23.05
CA ARG A 214 -24.51 -18.55 -23.08
C ARG A 214 -23.81 -17.28 -22.64
N ALA A 215 -24.12 -16.20 -23.36
CA ALA A 215 -23.87 -14.85 -22.88
C ALA A 215 -24.89 -14.57 -21.78
N LEU A 216 -24.39 -14.31 -20.57
CA LEU A 216 -25.23 -13.95 -19.42
C LEU A 216 -25.37 -12.42 -19.30
N LEU A 217 -24.45 -11.67 -19.94
CA LEU A 217 -24.44 -10.22 -19.97
C LEU A 217 -24.08 -9.69 -21.38
N PRO A 218 -24.88 -8.78 -21.96
CA PRO A 218 -24.57 -8.18 -23.26
C PRO A 218 -23.59 -6.97 -23.17
N PRO A 219 -22.79 -6.69 -24.22
CA PRO A 219 -22.52 -7.56 -25.36
C PRO A 219 -21.33 -8.52 -25.11
N ASP A 220 -20.42 -8.24 -24.18
CA ASP A 220 -19.20 -9.04 -23.97
C ASP A 220 -18.67 -9.05 -22.50
N GLU A 221 -19.51 -8.79 -21.51
CA GLU A 221 -19.07 -8.70 -20.11
C GLU A 221 -18.84 -10.09 -19.47
N PHE A 222 -19.67 -11.08 -19.81
CA PHE A 222 -19.52 -12.42 -19.28
C PHE A 222 -20.21 -13.49 -20.13
N ARG A 223 -19.41 -14.47 -20.60
CA ARG A 223 -19.92 -15.69 -21.23
C ARG A 223 -19.60 -16.88 -20.34
N LEU A 224 -20.62 -17.63 -19.97
CA LEU A 224 -20.43 -18.90 -19.29
C LEU A 224 -20.43 -20.02 -20.31
N ALA A 225 -19.34 -20.79 -20.32
CA ALA A 225 -19.24 -21.99 -21.12
C ALA A 225 -18.78 -23.16 -20.24
N PHE A 226 -19.48 -24.28 -20.33
CA PHE A 226 -18.99 -25.54 -19.79
C PHE A 226 -19.38 -26.71 -20.69
N TRP A 227 -18.48 -27.68 -20.74
CA TRP A 227 -18.66 -28.90 -21.49
C TRP A 227 -18.83 -30.06 -20.53
N VAL A 228 -19.97 -30.73 -20.60
CA VAL A 228 -20.26 -31.92 -19.79
C VAL A 228 -20.44 -33.11 -20.71
N ASN A 229 -19.56 -34.09 -20.55
CA ASN A 229 -19.75 -35.38 -21.17
C ASN A 229 -20.85 -36.14 -20.42
N LEU A 230 -22.06 -36.12 -20.98
CA LEU A 230 -23.25 -36.74 -20.37
C LEU A 230 -23.10 -38.26 -20.24
N THR A 231 -22.35 -38.92 -21.13
CA THR A 231 -22.14 -40.38 -21.10
C THR A 231 -21.16 -40.86 -20.04
N LYS A 232 -20.29 -39.97 -19.55
CA LYS A 232 -19.26 -40.27 -18.54
C LYS A 232 -19.50 -39.59 -17.20
N ASN A 233 -20.57 -38.79 -17.06
CA ASN A 233 -20.85 -38.07 -15.82
C ASN A 233 -21.62 -38.98 -14.84
N PRO A 234 -21.00 -39.46 -13.76
CA PRO A 234 -21.65 -40.36 -12.81
C PRO A 234 -22.82 -39.71 -12.03
N ARG A 235 -22.98 -38.39 -12.12
CA ARG A 235 -24.04 -37.64 -11.44
C ARG A 235 -25.35 -37.54 -12.22
N ILE A 236 -25.36 -37.94 -13.49
CA ILE A 236 -26.54 -37.87 -14.36
C ILE A 236 -27.00 -39.30 -14.63
N PRO A 237 -28.13 -39.75 -14.06
CA PRO A 237 -28.68 -41.05 -14.39
C PRO A 237 -29.08 -41.02 -15.86
N LEU A 238 -28.37 -41.79 -16.70
CA LEU A 238 -28.77 -42.00 -18.09
C LEU A 238 -30.16 -42.63 -18.06
N ALA A 239 -31.19 -41.88 -18.44
CA ALA A 239 -32.50 -42.44 -18.67
C ALA A 239 -32.35 -43.47 -19.79
N VAL A 240 -32.35 -44.75 -19.40
CA VAL A 240 -32.31 -45.88 -20.33
C VAL A 240 -33.47 -45.68 -21.30
N PRO A 241 -33.24 -45.54 -22.61
CA PRO A 241 -34.35 -45.43 -23.53
C PRO A 241 -35.14 -46.73 -23.48
N HIS A 242 -36.42 -46.60 -23.14
CA HIS A 242 -37.42 -47.65 -23.26
C HIS A 242 -37.35 -48.20 -24.69
N ARG A 243 -36.80 -49.41 -24.84
CA ARG A 243 -36.96 -50.19 -26.08
C ARG A 243 -38.41 -50.64 -26.16
N GLU A 244 -39.29 -49.75 -26.62
CA GLU A 244 -40.62 -50.14 -27.07
C GLU A 244 -40.53 -50.77 -28.47
N ARG A 245 -40.68 -52.10 -28.45
CA ARG A 245 -41.32 -52.96 -29.45
C ARG A 245 -41.45 -52.39 -30.87
N ARG A 246 -40.72 -52.99 -31.81
CA ARG A 246 -41.34 -53.43 -33.07
C ARG A 246 -41.71 -54.90 -32.95
N ARG A 247 -42.95 -55.16 -32.54
CA ARG A 247 -43.65 -56.40 -32.86
C ARG A 247 -44.57 -56.12 -34.05
N GLY A 248 -44.42 -56.93 -35.10
CA GLY A 248 -45.42 -57.24 -36.12
C GLY A 248 -45.26 -56.52 -37.46
N PRO A 249 -45.83 -57.05 -38.56
CA PRO A 249 -46.71 -58.23 -38.67
C PRO A 249 -46.14 -59.33 -39.58
N GLY A 250 -46.80 -60.50 -39.61
CA GLY A 250 -46.35 -61.69 -40.33
C GLY A 250 -46.67 -61.75 -41.83
N ALA A 251 -46.65 -63.00 -42.32
CA ALA A 251 -46.88 -63.52 -43.67
C ALA A 251 -45.58 -63.55 -44.53
N VAL A 252 -45.23 -64.59 -45.32
CA VAL A 252 -46.00 -65.66 -45.99
C VAL A 252 -45.07 -66.87 -46.22
N ASP A 253 -45.66 -68.06 -46.34
CA ASP A 253 -45.09 -69.31 -46.86
C ASP A 253 -44.25 -69.18 -48.15
N GLY A 254 -43.32 -70.12 -48.36
CA GLY A 254 -42.88 -70.52 -49.71
C GLY A 254 -41.40 -70.89 -49.87
N ALA A 255 -41.04 -72.14 -49.54
CA ALA A 255 -40.22 -73.07 -50.33
C ALA A 255 -39.92 -74.34 -49.50
#